data_AF-A0A967J7S9-F1
#
_entry.id   AF-A0A967J7S9-F1
#
_cell.length_a   1.000
_cell.length_b   1.000
_cell.length_c   1.000
_cell.angle_alpha   90.00
_cell.angle_beta   90.00
_cell.angle_gamma   90.00
#
_symmetry.space_group_name_H-M   'P 1'
#
loop_
_entity.id
_entity.type
_entity.pdbx_description
1 polymer ?
#
loop_
_entity_poly.entity_id
_entity_poly.type
_entity_poly.pdbx_seq_one_letter_code
_entity_poly.pdbx_strand_id
1 'polypeptide(L)'
;LKYGRTVHSLARLLSRYDVTLNYVSPEILQMPSEIVDEITESGTPQHEFRSIDEVMGDSDVVYVTRVQKERFEDPADYETVAGAY
;
A
#
# COMPACT_ATOMS: atom_id res chain seq x y z
N LEU A 1 4.37 1.23 -0.41
CA LEU A 1 3.21 2.14 -0.60
C LEU A 1 3.59 3.60 -0.38
N LYS A 2 4.37 3.93 0.66
CA LYS A 2 4.83 5.27 1.04
C LYS A 2 5.13 6.25 -0.11
N TYR A 3 5.90 5.81 -1.10
CA TYR A 3 6.30 6.68 -2.22
C TYR A 3 5.44 6.53 -3.50
N GLY A 4 4.51 5.59 -3.52
CA GLY A 4 3.83 5.13 -4.74
C GLY A 4 2.79 6.11 -5.28
N ARG A 5 3.20 7.18 -5.98
CA ARG A 5 2.29 8.19 -6.57
C ARG A 5 1.15 7.59 -7.40
N THR A 6 1.43 6.53 -8.17
CA THR A 6 0.40 5.84 -8.97
C THR A 6 -0.58 5.08 -8.09
N VAL A 7 -0.11 4.43 -7.02
CA VAL A 7 -0.95 3.73 -6.05
C VAL A 7 -1.82 4.71 -5.27
N HIS A 8 -1.28 5.87 -4.88
CA HIS A 8 -2.05 6.92 -4.23
C HIS A 8 -3.18 7.41 -5.14
N SER A 9 -2.85 7.69 -6.40
CA SER A 9 -3.86 8.09 -7.39
C SER A 9 -4.90 7.00 -7.64
N LEU A 10 -4.49 5.74 -7.67
CA LEU A 10 -5.39 4.60 -7.85
C LEU A 10 -6.32 4.45 -6.65
N ALA A 11 -5.80 4.53 -5.42
CA ALA A 11 -6.60 4.42 -4.19
C ALA A 11 -7.68 5.52 -4.12
N ARG A 12 -7.31 6.76 -4.44
CA ARG A 12 -8.26 7.90 -4.53
C ARG A 12 -9.30 7.76 -5.64
N LEU A 13 -8.96 7.07 -6.73
CA LEU A 13 -9.92 6.78 -7.79
C LEU A 13 -10.89 5.68 -7.35
N LEU A 14 -10.34 4.62 -6.77
CA LEU A 14 -11.09 3.46 -6.29
C LEU A 14 -12.03 3.81 -5.14
N SER A 15 -11.68 4.78 -4.30
CA SER A 15 -12.55 5.27 -3.22
C SER A 15 -13.87 5.91 -3.68
N ARG A 16 -14.06 6.06 -5.00
CA ARG A 16 -15.34 6.49 -5.61
C ARG A 16 -16.26 5.33 -5.97
N TYR A 17 -15.84 4.10 -5.69
CA TYR A 17 -16.57 2.87 -5.98
C TYR A 17 -16.79 2.07 -4.70
N ASP A 18 -17.70 1.10 -4.77
CA ASP A 18 -17.97 0.17 -3.67
C ASP A 18 -16.90 -0.92 -3.64
N VAL A 19 -15.77 -0.62 -2.99
CA VAL A 19 -14.61 -1.51 -2.88
C VAL A 19 -14.02 -1.45 -1.47
N THR A 20 -13.26 -2.48 -1.10
CA THR A 20 -12.42 -2.48 0.10
C THR A 20 -10.95 -2.41 -0.32
N LEU A 21 -10.17 -1.55 0.32
CA LEU A 21 -8.74 -1.41 0.03
C LEU A 21 -7.90 -2.12 1.09
N ASN A 22 -7.09 -3.08 0.64
CA ASN A 22 -6.16 -3.81 1.49
C ASN A 22 -4.72 -3.40 1.17
N TYR A 23 -4.00 -2.90 2.16
CA TYR A 23 -2.63 -2.41 2.02
C TYR A 23 -1.64 -3.43 2.59
N VAL A 24 -0.88 -4.10 1.73
CA VAL A 24 0.20 -5.00 2.15
C VAL A 24 1.52 -4.27 2.02
N SER A 25 2.21 -4.03 3.14
CA SER A 25 3.56 -3.47 3.09
C SER A 25 4.35 -3.64 4.40
N PRO A 26 5.70 -3.62 4.32
CA PRO A 26 6.56 -3.48 5.49
C PRO A 26 6.30 -2.13 6.18
N GLU A 27 6.60 -2.05 7.47
CA GLU A 27 6.34 -0.86 8.30
C GLU A 27 6.91 0.42 7.69
N ILE A 28 8.15 0.38 7.22
CA ILE A 28 8.83 1.53 6.62
C ILE A 28 8.22 2.01 5.29
N LEU A 29 7.37 1.20 4.66
CA LEU A 29 6.75 1.45 3.36
C LEU A 29 5.22 1.58 3.40
N GLN A 30 4.61 1.76 4.56
CA GLN A 30 3.16 1.96 4.74
C GLN A 30 2.57 3.08 3.87
N MET A 31 1.25 3.03 3.64
CA MET A 31 0.54 4.13 3.02
C MET A 31 0.68 5.38 3.91
N PRO A 32 0.96 6.58 3.34
CA PRO A 32 1.00 7.79 4.16
C PRO A 32 -0.34 8.03 4.84
N SER A 33 -0.32 8.42 6.12
CA SER A 33 -1.53 8.62 6.93
C SER A 33 -2.50 9.61 6.29
N GLU A 34 -1.99 10.69 5.71
CA GLU A 34 -2.80 11.69 4.99
C GLU A 34 -3.68 11.07 3.88
N ILE A 35 -3.18 10.04 3.18
CA ILE A 35 -3.94 9.35 2.15
C ILE A 35 -4.97 8.40 2.77
N VAL A 36 -4.59 7.71 3.85
CA VAL A 36 -5.50 6.81 4.59
C VAL A 36 -6.66 7.60 5.18
N ASP A 37 -6.39 8.76 5.76
CA ASP A 37 -7.38 9.66 6.35
C ASP A 37 -8.32 10.20 5.26
N GLU A 38 -7.78 10.69 4.14
CA GLU A 38 -8.57 11.14 2.98
C GLU A 38 -9.53 10.06 2.46
N ILE A 39 -9.07 8.82 2.36
CA ILE A 39 -9.91 7.71 1.91
C ILE A 39 -10.91 7.30 3.00
N THR A 40 -10.55 7.40 4.28
CA THR A 40 -11.47 7.13 5.40
C THR A 40 -12.63 8.13 5.39
N GLU A 41 -12.36 9.40 5.11
CA GLU A 41 -13.39 10.44 4.96
C GLU A 41 -14.37 10.16 3.81
N SER A 42 -13.94 9.43 2.77
CA SER A 42 -14.82 8.98 1.69
C SER A 42 -15.76 7.84 2.08
N GLY A 43 -15.54 7.21 3.24
CA GLY A 43 -16.31 6.06 3.72
C GLY A 43 -15.87 4.71 3.14
N THR A 44 -14.76 4.65 2.40
CA THR A 44 -14.22 3.41 1.83
C THR A 44 -13.56 2.57 2.93
N PRO A 45 -13.92 1.29 3.13
CA PRO A 45 -13.24 0.41 4.08
C PRO A 45 -11.78 0.17 3.71
N GLN A 46 -10.90 0.22 4.71
CA GLN A 46 -9.45 0.07 4.53
C GLN A 46 -8.85 -0.84 5.61
N HIS A 47 -7.89 -1.68 5.21
CA HIS A 47 -7.15 -2.56 6.12
C HIS A 47 -5.66 -2.55 5.78
N GLU A 48 -4.83 -2.71 6.81
CA GLU A 48 -3.38 -2.84 6.66
C GLU A 48 -2.91 -4.23 7.08
N PHE A 49 -2.02 -4.82 6.28
CA PHE A 49 -1.46 -6.16 6.48
C PHE A 49 0.06 -6.16 6.29
N ARG A 50 0.73 -7.17 6.85
CA ARG A 50 2.18 -7.33 6.75
C ARG A 50 2.58 -8.43 5.78
N SER A 51 1.77 -9.48 5.64
CA SER A 51 1.97 -10.53 4.64
C SER A 51 0.87 -10.50 3.58
N ILE A 52 1.25 -10.90 2.37
CA ILE A 52 0.29 -11.10 1.28
C ILE A 52 -0.59 -12.33 1.52
N ASP A 53 -0.09 -13.34 2.25
CA ASP A 53 -0.84 -14.57 2.56
C ASP A 53 -2.10 -14.29 3.38
N GLU A 54 -2.09 -13.23 4.19
CA GLU A 54 -3.22 -12.83 5.04
C GLU A 54 -4.43 -12.33 4.25
N VAL A 55 -4.21 -11.87 3.01
CA VAL A 55 -5.24 -11.19 2.20
C VAL A 55 -5.49 -11.87 0.84
N MET A 56 -4.62 -12.81 0.44
CA MET A 56 -4.68 -13.40 -0.90
C MET A 56 -5.97 -14.18 -1.16
N GLY A 57 -6.56 -14.82 -0.14
CA GLY A 57 -7.81 -15.58 -0.28
C GLY A 57 -9.05 -14.70 -0.50
N ASP A 58 -9.03 -13.46 0.00
CA ASP A 58 -10.18 -12.56 0.01
C ASP A 58 -10.06 -11.42 -1.03
N SER A 59 -8.94 -11.34 -1.75
CA SER A 59 -8.68 -10.27 -2.72
C SER A 59 -9.11 -10.64 -4.14
N ASP A 60 -10.03 -9.88 -4.72
CA ASP A 60 -10.40 -10.02 -6.14
C ASP A 60 -9.29 -9.56 -7.10
N VAL A 61 -8.53 -8.54 -6.68
CA VAL A 61 -7.48 -7.91 -7.49
C VAL A 61 -6.23 -7.66 -6.65
N VAL A 62 -5.09 -8.16 -7.11
CA VAL A 62 -3.78 -7.90 -6.50
C VAL A 62 -2.98 -6.94 -7.37
N TYR A 63 -2.71 -5.74 -6.85
CA TYR A 63 -1.90 -4.71 -7.53
C TYR A 63 -0.52 -4.59 -6.90
N VAL A 64 0.48 -5.18 -7.55
CA VAL A 64 1.86 -5.23 -7.04
C VAL A 64 2.66 -4.01 -7.52
N THR A 65 3.42 -3.39 -6.61
CA THR A 65 4.37 -2.34 -6.95
C THR A 65 5.81 -2.71 -6.64
N ARG A 66 6.73 -2.30 -7.51
CA ARG A 66 8.16 -2.49 -7.31
C ARG A 66 8.69 -1.60 -6.18
N VAL A 67 9.53 -2.16 -5.32
CA VAL A 67 10.35 -1.39 -4.37
C VAL A 67 11.48 -0.70 -5.13
N GLN A 68 11.56 0.62 -5.02
CA GLN A 68 12.51 1.46 -5.75
C GLN A 68 13.65 1.88 -4.85
N LYS A 69 14.86 1.37 -5.12
CA LYS A 69 16.06 1.60 -4.29
C LYS A 69 16.41 3.08 -4.17
N GLU A 70 16.22 3.84 -5.25
CA GLU A 70 16.53 5.27 -5.33
C GLU A 70 15.66 6.16 -4.43
N ARG A 71 14.66 5.60 -3.75
CA ARG A 71 13.75 6.34 -2.84
C ARG A 71 14.06 6.17 -1.36
N PHE A 72 15.08 5.38 -1.04
CA PHE A 72 15.55 5.19 0.32
C PHE A 72 16.72 6.14 0.57
N GLU A 73 16.68 6.85 1.70
CA GLU A 73 17.78 7.71 2.14
C GLU A 73 18.93 6.87 2.68
N ASP A 74 18.61 5.80 3.41
CA ASP A 74 19.58 4.80 3.88
C ASP A 74 19.53 3.53 3.01
N PRO A 75 20.65 3.13 2.37
CA PRO A 75 20.76 1.84 1.69
C PRO A 75 20.41 0.63 2.57
N ALA A 76 20.66 0.69 3.88
CA ALA A 76 20.34 -0.40 4.81
C ALA A 76 18.83 -0.64 4.90
N ASP A 77 18.01 0.42 4.94
CA ASP A 77 16.55 0.31 4.95
C ASP A 77 16.05 -0.41 3.70
N TYR A 78 16.63 -0.13 2.54
CA TYR A 78 16.30 -0.85 1.30
C TYR A 78 16.62 -2.34 1.41
N GLU A 79 17.79 -2.69 1.94
CA GLU A 79 18.19 -4.10 2.09
C GLU A 79 17.22 -4.89 2.98
N THR A 80 16.63 -4.26 4.00
CA THR A 80 15.63 -4.94 4.87
C THR A 80 14.34 -5.31 4.15
N VAL A 81 14.00 -4.63 3.04
CA VAL A 81 12.74 -4.84 2.30
C VAL A 81 12.96 -5.33 0.87
N ALA A 82 14.21 -5.51 0.46
CA ALA A 82 14.56 -6.00 -0.86
C ALA A 82 14.13 -7.48 -0.99
N GLY A 83 13.13 -7.74 -1.83
CA GLY A 83 12.60 -9.10 -2.03
C GLY A 83 11.63 -9.57 -0.96
N ALA A 84 11.02 -8.65 -0.19
CA ALA A 84 10.08 -8.97 0.88
C ALA A 84 8.78 -9.66 0.42
N TYR A 85 8.50 -9.69 -0.89
CA TYR A 85 7.32 -10.31 -1.51
C TYR A 85 7.65 -10.82 -2.90
#